data_AF-A0A2U0DKK8-F1
#
_entry.id   AF-A0A2U0DKK8-F1
#
_cell.length_a   1.000
_cell.length_b   1.000
_cell.length_c   1.000
_cell.angle_alpha   90.00
_cell.angle_beta   90.00
_cell.angle_gamma   90.00
#
_symmetry.space_group_name_H-M   'P 1'
#
loop_
_entity.id
_entity.type
_entity.pdbx_description
1 polymer ?
#
loop_
_entity_poly.entity_id
_entity_poly.type
_entity_poly.pdbx_seq_one_letter_code
_entity_poly.pdbx_strand_id
1 'polypeptide(L)'
;MNYLEAAQEIKEVIPEIENELKQNRKQNSYSVIQTFTDNIKDRIKQNDRNILFLCLKKMDDIYRNGDAVLKNAVEHTFIYSLDNSTAFCSEEYRKMIFSYISKDLQTVYSRQIYNHGI
;
A
#
# COMPACT_ATOMS: atom_id res chain seq x y z
N MET A 1 5.41 6.86 13.82
CA MET A 1 6.17 6.69 12.56
C MET A 1 5.90 7.88 11.66
N ASN A 2 6.93 8.58 11.20
CA ASN A 2 6.86 9.58 10.13
C ASN A 2 7.37 9.00 8.80
N TYR A 3 7.36 9.79 7.72
CA TYR A 3 7.72 9.28 6.38
C TYR A 3 9.17 8.78 6.25
N LEU A 4 10.12 9.29 7.05
CA LEU A 4 11.51 8.83 7.03
C LEU A 4 11.62 7.44 7.66
N GLU A 5 10.96 7.23 8.80
CA GLU A 5 10.87 5.93 9.46
C GLU A 5 10.16 4.91 8.56
N ALA A 6 9.03 5.30 7.95
CA ALA A 6 8.31 4.45 7.00
C ALA A 6 9.18 4.04 5.82
N ALA A 7 9.91 4.98 5.21
CA ALA A 7 10.82 4.68 4.10
C ALA A 7 11.92 3.70 4.51
N GLN A 8 12.43 3.80 5.75
CA GLN A 8 13.43 2.87 6.27
C GLN A 8 12.85 1.47 6.47
N GLU A 9 11.69 1.34 7.11
CA GLU A 9 11.04 0.05 7.32
C GLU A 9 10.62 -0.62 6.00
N ILE A 10 10.23 0.16 4.98
CA ILE A 10 9.93 -0.36 3.64
C ILE A 10 11.19 -0.98 3.01
N LYS A 11 12.36 -0.33 3.14
CA LYS A 11 13.64 -0.85 2.63
C LYS A 11 14.07 -2.15 3.31
N GLU A 12 13.66 -2.38 4.55
CA GLU A 12 13.93 -3.66 5.24
C GLU A 12 13.11 -4.82 4.65
N VAL A 13 11.91 -4.52 4.13
CA VAL A 13 11.05 -5.52 3.48
C VAL A 13 11.44 -5.72 2.01
N ILE A 14 11.80 -4.63 1.32
CA ILE A 14 12.11 -4.62 -0.11
C ILE A 14 13.38 -3.79 -0.34
N PRO A 15 14.58 -4.37 -0.18
CA PRO A 15 15.82 -3.62 -0.36
C PRO A 15 15.95 -3.00 -1.76
N GLU A 16 15.42 -3.65 -2.80
CA GLU A 16 15.49 -3.16 -4.18
C GLU A 16 14.73 -1.86 -4.44
N ILE A 17 13.78 -1.49 -3.57
CA ILE A 17 12.98 -0.25 -3.69
C ILE A 17 13.80 1.01 -3.37
N GLU A 18 15.01 0.85 -2.82
CA GLU A 18 15.86 1.96 -2.39
C GLU A 18 16.14 2.95 -3.53
N ASN A 19 16.36 2.44 -4.74
CA ASN A 19 16.62 3.29 -5.91
C ASN A 19 15.40 4.14 -6.27
N GLU A 20 14.20 3.57 -6.23
CA GLU A 20 12.95 4.27 -6.52
C GLU A 20 12.65 5.34 -5.47
N LEU A 21 12.91 5.04 -4.19
CA LEU A 21 12.77 6.02 -3.12
C LEU A 21 13.77 7.17 -3.29
N LYS A 22 15.04 6.89 -3.63
CA LYS A 22 16.10 7.92 -3.81
C LYS A 22 15.86 8.84 -5.01
N GLN A 23 15.16 8.38 -6.04
CA GLN A 23 14.87 9.21 -7.22
C GLN A 23 13.93 10.39 -6.91
N ASN A 24 13.14 10.30 -5.84
CA ASN A 24 12.27 11.37 -5.38
C ASN A 24 13.04 12.44 -4.58
N ARG A 25 13.47 13.52 -5.25
CA ARG A 25 14.23 14.63 -4.63
C ARG A 25 13.49 15.38 -3.50
N LYS A 26 12.17 15.24 -3.40
CA LYS A 26 11.33 15.83 -2.34
C LYS A 26 10.49 14.74 -1.68
N GLN A 27 11.15 13.89 -0.90
CA GLN A 27 10.44 12.85 -0.15
C GLN A 27 9.47 13.45 0.86
N ASN A 28 8.25 12.93 0.87
CA ASN A 28 7.23 13.16 1.87
C ASN A 28 6.36 11.89 2.01
N SER A 29 5.38 11.91 2.92
CA SER A 29 4.49 10.76 3.15
C SER A 29 3.83 10.26 1.86
N TYR A 30 3.33 11.14 1.01
CA TYR A 30 2.67 10.75 -0.25
C TYR A 30 3.65 10.12 -1.23
N SER A 31 4.85 10.68 -1.42
CA SER A 31 5.82 10.10 -2.35
C SER A 31 6.31 8.72 -1.87
N VAL A 32 6.51 8.54 -0.56
CA VAL A 32 6.94 7.26 0.02
C VAL A 32 5.85 6.20 -0.15
N ILE A 33 4.60 6.53 0.20
CA ILE A 33 3.46 5.62 0.04
C ILE A 33 3.19 5.33 -1.44
N GLN A 34 3.32 6.31 -2.33
CA GLN A 34 3.15 6.13 -3.77
C GLN A 34 4.16 5.12 -4.33
N THR A 35 5.46 5.32 -4.06
CA THR A 35 6.51 4.38 -4.49
C THR A 35 6.23 2.97 -3.97
N PHE A 36 5.85 2.84 -2.70
CA PHE A 36 5.55 1.53 -2.13
C PHE A 36 4.28 0.90 -2.72
N THR A 37 3.26 1.70 -2.99
CA THR A 37 2.02 1.27 -3.65
C THR A 37 2.29 0.75 -5.06
N ASP A 38 3.14 1.43 -5.82
CA ASP A 38 3.47 1.00 -7.19
C ASP A 38 4.25 -0.32 -7.20
N ASN A 39 5.17 -0.50 -6.24
CA ASN A 39 5.83 -1.80 -6.04
C ASN A 39 4.82 -2.91 -5.71
N ILE A 40 3.85 -2.65 -4.81
CA ILE A 40 2.77 -3.60 -4.50
C ILE A 40 1.97 -3.96 -5.76
N LYS A 41 1.61 -2.99 -6.59
CA LYS A 41 0.88 -3.24 -7.85
C LYS A 41 1.65 -4.17 -8.77
N ASP A 42 2.95 -3.99 -8.89
CA ASP A 42 3.77 -4.83 -9.76
C ASP A 42 3.89 -6.26 -9.22
N ARG A 43 3.99 -6.42 -7.88
CA ARG A 43 3.92 -7.75 -7.24
C ARG A 43 2.55 -8.41 -7.42
N ILE A 44 1.46 -7.65 -7.39
CA ILE A 44 0.11 -8.16 -7.70
C ILE A 44 0.08 -8.70 -9.13
N LYS A 45 0.54 -7.93 -10.12
CA LYS A 45 0.58 -8.33 -11.54
C LYS A 45 1.46 -9.57 -11.78
N GLN A 46 2.58 -9.66 -11.06
CA GLN A 46 3.51 -10.79 -11.14
C GLN A 46 3.04 -12.03 -10.37
N ASN A 47 1.95 -11.93 -9.60
CA ASN A 47 1.48 -12.99 -8.70
C ASN A 47 2.56 -13.46 -7.71
N ASP A 48 3.45 -12.56 -7.28
CA ASP A 48 4.49 -12.83 -6.28
C ASP A 48 3.91 -12.75 -4.87
N ARG A 49 3.25 -13.83 -4.47
CA ARG A 49 2.46 -13.90 -3.23
C ARG A 49 3.30 -13.75 -1.96
N ASN A 50 4.55 -14.23 -1.99
CA ASN A 50 5.41 -14.25 -0.81
C ASN A 50 5.82 -12.84 -0.42
N ILE A 51 6.33 -12.07 -1.37
CA ILE A 51 6.73 -10.69 -1.12
C ILE A 51 5.48 -9.82 -0.92
N LEU A 52 4.44 -10.01 -1.74
CA LEU A 52 3.20 -9.25 -1.64
C LEU A 52 2.60 -9.28 -0.22
N PHE A 53 2.58 -10.46 0.43
CA PHE A 53 2.10 -10.58 1.81
C PHE A 53 2.88 -9.67 2.77
N LEU A 54 4.21 -9.66 2.68
CA LEU A 54 5.05 -8.81 3.53
C LEU A 54 4.80 -7.32 3.25
N CYS A 55 4.60 -6.96 1.99
CA CYS A 55 4.29 -5.58 1.61
C CYS A 55 2.96 -5.10 2.20
N LEU A 56 1.90 -5.91 2.06
CA LEU A 56 0.57 -5.58 2.57
C LEU A 56 0.59 -5.43 4.10
N LYS A 57 1.26 -6.36 4.79
CA LYS A 57 1.46 -6.27 6.24
C LYS A 57 2.23 -5.02 6.65
N LYS A 58 3.27 -4.64 5.89
CA LYS A 58 4.02 -3.41 6.16
C LYS A 58 3.16 -2.17 5.90
N MET A 59 2.33 -2.17 4.88
CA MET A 59 1.38 -1.08 4.62
C MET A 59 0.37 -0.92 5.76
N ASP A 60 -0.14 -2.02 6.31
CA ASP A 60 -0.98 -2.02 7.52
C ASP A 60 -0.25 -1.44 8.73
N ASP A 61 1.01 -1.83 8.96
CA ASP A 61 1.80 -1.32 10.08
C ASP A 61 2.06 0.19 9.94
N ILE A 62 2.33 0.68 8.72
CA ILE A 62 2.46 2.11 8.43
C ILE A 62 1.14 2.83 8.71
N TYR A 63 0.00 2.28 8.30
CA TYR A 63 -1.30 2.90 8.58
C TYR A 63 -1.62 2.96 10.07
N ARG A 64 -1.30 1.89 10.81
CA ARG A 64 -1.58 1.83 12.24
C ARG A 64 -0.73 2.80 13.05
N ASN A 65 0.57 2.81 12.77
CA ASN A 65 1.60 3.49 13.58
C ASN A 65 2.08 4.83 12.99
N GLY A 66 1.63 5.16 11.78
CA GLY A 66 1.94 6.40 11.06
C GLY A 66 1.34 7.64 11.72
N ASP A 67 1.96 8.78 11.49
CA ASP A 67 1.36 10.08 11.75
C ASP A 67 0.13 10.32 10.84
N ALA A 68 -0.63 11.38 11.14
CA ALA A 68 -1.85 11.69 10.39
C ALA A 68 -1.60 11.88 8.87
N VAL A 69 -0.42 12.39 8.48
CA VAL A 69 -0.09 12.62 7.07
C VAL A 69 0.19 11.29 6.36
N LEU A 70 0.88 10.35 7.02
CA LEU A 70 1.08 8.99 6.51
C LEU A 70 -0.24 8.24 6.39
N LYS A 71 -1.11 8.31 7.40
CA LYS A 71 -2.43 7.66 7.34
C LYS A 71 -3.23 8.18 6.15
N ASN A 72 -3.30 9.50 5.98
CA ASN A 72 -3.96 10.10 4.82
C ASN A 72 -3.33 9.66 3.50
N ALA A 73 -1.99 9.60 3.42
CA ALA A 73 -1.32 9.10 2.22
C ALA A 73 -1.69 7.64 1.90
N VAL A 74 -1.76 6.75 2.90
CA VAL A 74 -2.21 5.36 2.71
C VAL A 74 -3.64 5.31 2.18
N GLU A 75 -4.57 6.05 2.79
CA GLU A 75 -5.97 6.03 2.37
C GLU A 75 -6.17 6.58 0.95
N HIS A 76 -5.50 7.67 0.60
CA HIS A 76 -5.69 8.35 -0.69
C HIS A 76 -4.84 7.79 -1.83
N THR A 77 -3.80 7.02 -1.53
CA THR A 77 -2.92 6.45 -2.56
C THR A 77 -3.06 4.94 -2.63
N PHE A 78 -2.80 4.23 -1.53
CA PHE A 78 -2.82 2.78 -1.53
C PHE A 78 -4.25 2.24 -1.65
N ILE A 79 -5.13 2.60 -0.70
CA ILE A 79 -6.51 2.09 -0.67
C ILE A 79 -7.28 2.47 -1.92
N TYR A 80 -7.17 3.74 -2.33
CA TYR A 80 -7.79 4.21 -3.57
C TYR A 80 -7.35 3.41 -4.80
N SER A 81 -6.10 2.94 -4.84
CA SER A 81 -5.58 2.18 -5.98
C SER A 81 -5.92 0.69 -5.97
N LEU A 82 -6.34 0.12 -4.83
CA LEU A 82 -6.50 -1.34 -4.68
C LEU A 82 -7.56 -1.92 -5.62
N ASP A 83 -8.68 -1.21 -5.82
CA ASP A 83 -9.75 -1.73 -6.67
C ASP A 83 -9.28 -1.93 -8.11
N ASN A 84 -8.74 -0.86 -8.71
CA ASN A 84 -8.18 -0.90 -10.06
C ASN A 84 -7.01 -1.90 -10.17
N SER A 85 -6.18 -1.99 -9.14
CA SER A 85 -5.02 -2.90 -9.13
C SER A 85 -5.44 -4.38 -9.07
N THR A 86 -6.65 -4.67 -8.62
CA THR A 86 -7.18 -6.02 -8.49
C THR A 86 -8.36 -6.30 -9.43
N ALA A 87 -8.72 -5.36 -10.31
CA ALA A 87 -9.88 -5.47 -11.20
C ALA A 87 -9.79 -6.66 -12.18
N PHE A 88 -8.58 -7.03 -12.60
CA PHE A 88 -8.33 -8.15 -13.52
C PHE A 88 -7.84 -9.42 -12.81
N CYS A 89 -7.82 -9.43 -11.47
CA CYS A 89 -7.46 -10.61 -10.70
C CYS A 89 -8.64 -11.60 -10.67
N SER A 90 -8.34 -12.91 -10.62
CA SER A 90 -9.34 -13.92 -10.27
C SER A 90 -9.97 -13.62 -8.90
N GLU A 91 -11.22 -14.02 -8.69
CA GLU A 91 -11.94 -13.81 -7.43
C GLU A 91 -11.17 -14.38 -6.23
N GLU A 92 -10.57 -15.56 -6.36
CA GLU A 92 -9.79 -16.20 -5.30
C GLU A 92 -8.55 -15.39 -4.93
N TYR A 93 -7.83 -14.91 -5.94
CA TYR A 93 -6.64 -14.09 -5.73
C TYR A 93 -7.00 -12.74 -5.10
N ARG A 94 -8.09 -12.11 -5.53
CA ARG A 94 -8.60 -10.88 -4.94
C ARG A 94 -8.98 -11.12 -3.48
N LYS A 95 -9.74 -12.17 -3.15
CA LYS A 95 -10.08 -12.53 -1.75
C LYS A 95 -8.83 -12.71 -0.89
N MET A 96 -7.79 -13.33 -1.44
CA MET A 96 -6.52 -13.52 -0.75
C MET A 96 -5.78 -12.18 -0.49
N ILE A 97 -5.75 -11.27 -1.45
CA ILE A 97 -5.15 -9.94 -1.25
C ILE A 97 -5.85 -9.19 -0.12
N PHE A 98 -7.19 -9.14 -0.17
CA PHE A 98 -7.98 -8.44 0.84
C PHE A 98 -7.93 -9.10 2.22
N SER A 99 -7.70 -10.42 2.32
CA SER A 99 -7.54 -11.10 3.62
C SER A 99 -6.23 -10.76 4.33
N TYR A 100 -5.23 -10.23 3.62
CA TYR A 100 -3.96 -9.79 4.18
C TYR A 100 -3.92 -8.31 4.57
N ILE A 101 -5.00 -7.58 4.31
CA ILE A 101 -5.14 -6.19 4.73
C ILE A 101 -5.98 -6.15 6.02
N SER A 102 -5.62 -5.27 6.94
CA SER A 102 -6.31 -5.09 8.21
C SER A 102 -7.79 -4.72 8.04
N LYS A 103 -8.61 -5.06 9.04
CA LYS A 103 -10.04 -4.70 9.05
C LYS A 103 -10.28 -3.20 8.95
N ASP A 104 -9.36 -2.40 9.48
CA ASP A 104 -9.45 -0.93 9.44
C ASP A 104 -9.30 -0.44 7.99
N LEU A 105 -8.28 -0.90 7.28
CA LEU A 105 -8.08 -0.58 5.87
C LEU A 105 -9.17 -1.16 4.97
N GLN A 106 -9.68 -2.37 5.26
CA GLN A 106 -10.87 -2.90 4.57
C GLN A 106 -12.10 -2.01 4.78
N THR A 107 -12.28 -1.46 5.98
CA THR A 107 -13.38 -0.54 6.28
C THR A 107 -13.24 0.76 5.50
N VAL A 108 -12.03 1.33 5.42
CA VAL A 108 -11.76 2.51 4.58
C VAL A 108 -12.04 2.21 3.12
N TYR A 109 -11.56 1.07 2.61
CA TYR A 109 -11.83 0.60 1.26
C TYR A 109 -13.33 0.54 0.96
N SER A 110 -14.11 -0.15 1.81
CA SER A 110 -15.56 -0.27 1.64
C SER A 110 -16.22 1.12 1.61
N ARG A 111 -15.87 2.01 2.54
CA ARG A 111 -16.40 3.39 2.55
C ARG A 111 -16.08 4.13 1.26
N GLN A 112 -14.86 4.02 0.75
CA GLN A 112 -14.48 4.68 -0.49
C GLN A 112 -15.32 4.17 -1.67
N ILE A 113 -15.49 2.84 -1.82
CA ILE A 113 -16.28 2.28 -2.93
C ILE A 113 -17.76 2.67 -2.85
N TYR A 114 -18.37 2.60 -1.67
CA TYR A 114 -19.79 2.96 -1.52
C TYR A 114 -20.05 4.46 -1.64
N ASN A 115 -19.09 5.32 -1.29
CA ASN A 115 -19.25 6.78 -1.38
C ASN A 115 -18.97 7.34 -2.78
N HIS A 116 -18.25 6.62 -3.66
CA HIS A 116 -18.07 7.04 -5.07
C HIS A 116 -19.33 6.85 -5.93
N GLY A 117 -20.42 6.29 -5.37
CA GLY A 117 -21.69 6.05 -6.05
C GLY A 117 -22.80 7.06 -5.77
N ILE A 118 -22.51 8.21 -5.13
CA ILE A 118 -23.48 9.29 -4.85
C ILE A 118 -23.09 10.56 -5.62
#